data_AF-A0A846T5L7-F1
#
_entry.id   AF-A0A846T5L7-F1
#
_cell.length_a   1.000
_cell.length_b   1.000
_cell.length_c   1.000
_cell.angle_alpha   90.00
_cell.angle_beta   90.00
_cell.angle_gamma   90.00
#
_symmetry.space_group_name_H-M   'P 1'
#
loop_
_entity.id
_entity.type
_entity.pdbx_description
1 polymer ?
#
loop_
_entity_poly.entity_id
_entity_poly.type
_entity_poly.pdbx_seq_one_letter_code
_entity_poly.pdbx_strand_id
1 'polypeptide(L)'
;ARRVGPDAVATLATLLQQQGYRVKIRPSPWRLNTEQAAMQIVLLDGWIEAALEIAPEAAGELAFWLKQRRHWIECGQSRLQVGHWDLWAWLD
;
A
#
# COMPACT_ATOMS: atom_id res chain seq x y z
N ALA A 1 11.67 -12.62 13.22
CA ALA A 1 11.94 -11.27 12.68
C ALA A 1 10.80 -10.35 13.12
N ARG A 2 11.11 -9.14 13.65
CA ARG A 2 10.09 -8.14 13.98
C ARG A 2 9.48 -7.62 12.68
N ARG A 3 8.16 -7.73 12.51
CA ARG A 3 7.44 -7.09 11.40
C ARG A 3 7.25 -5.62 11.79
N VAL A 4 7.82 -4.71 11.01
CA VAL A 4 7.81 -3.26 11.31
C VAL A 4 6.74 -2.49 10.54
N GLY A 5 6.03 -3.13 9.61
CA GLY A 5 4.86 -2.55 8.94
C GLY A 5 5.13 -1.13 8.40
N PRO A 6 4.30 -0.13 8.75
CA PRO A 6 4.49 1.27 8.35
C PRO A 6 5.85 1.87 8.75
N ASP A 7 6.48 1.37 9.83
CA ASP A 7 7.77 1.85 10.33
C ASP A 7 8.96 1.27 9.55
N ALA A 8 8.73 0.46 8.52
CA ALA A 8 9.77 -0.23 7.76
C ALA A 8 10.82 0.73 7.18
N VAL A 9 10.39 1.83 6.57
CA VAL A 9 11.28 2.80 5.91
C VAL A 9 12.15 3.52 6.94
N ALA A 10 11.57 3.96 8.06
CA ALA A 10 12.30 4.62 9.14
C ALA A 10 13.29 3.66 9.84
N THR A 11 12.87 2.41 10.03
CA THR A 11 13.72 1.37 10.61
C THR A 11 14.91 1.07 9.69
N LEU A 12 14.67 0.87 8.41
CA LEU A 12 15.72 0.57 7.43
C LEU A 12 16.71 1.74 7.29
N ALA A 13 16.21 2.98 7.27
CA ALA A 13 17.08 4.17 7.22
C ALA A 13 18.02 4.26 8.43
N THR A 14 17.48 4.06 9.65
CA THR A 14 18.28 4.05 10.87
C THR A 14 19.38 3.01 10.81
N LEU A 15 19.04 1.78 10.38
CA LEU A 15 20.00 0.68 10.29
C LEU A 15 21.09 0.97 9.26
N LEU A 16 20.74 1.49 8.08
CA LEU A 16 21.71 1.83 7.04
C LEU A 16 22.65 2.96 7.47
N GLN A 17 22.13 3.99 8.14
CA GLN A 17 22.94 5.07 8.68
C GLN A 17 23.94 4.59 9.74
N GLN A 18 23.54 3.64 10.59
CA GLN A 18 24.45 3.00 11.55
C GLN A 18 25.58 2.20 10.87
N GLN A 19 25.36 1.74 9.63
CA GLN A 19 26.39 1.08 8.80
C GLN A 19 27.21 2.08 7.97
N GLY A 20 27.05 3.39 8.19
CA GLY A 20 27.81 4.44 7.50
C GLY A 20 27.22 4.93 6.18
N TYR A 21 26.05 4.43 5.76
CA TYR A 21 25.39 4.91 4.55
C TYR A 21 24.79 6.30 4.75
N ARG A 22 24.89 7.11 3.70
CA ARG A 22 23.98 8.25 3.52
C ARG A 22 22.66 7.75 2.98
N VAL A 23 21.56 8.27 3.52
CA VAL A 23 20.20 7.83 3.17
C VAL A 23 19.36 9.04 2.76
N LYS A 24 18.59 8.88 1.69
CA LYS A 24 17.60 9.85 1.22
C LYS A 24 16.26 9.15 1.04
N ILE A 25 15.23 9.67 1.71
CA ILE A 25 13.87 9.17 1.62
C ILE A 25 13.01 10.21 0.87
N ARG A 26 12.12 9.74 -0.01
CA ARG A 26 11.11 10.59 -0.65
C ARG A 26 9.76 9.88 -0.73
N PRO A 27 8.64 10.62 -0.62
CA PRO A 27 7.32 10.05 -0.89
C PRO A 27 7.22 9.70 -2.39
N SER A 28 6.71 8.52 -2.68
CA SER A 28 6.52 7.98 -4.04
C SER A 28 5.14 7.32 -4.19
N PRO A 29 4.05 8.03 -3.84
CA PRO A 29 2.72 7.42 -3.79
C PRO A 29 2.34 6.85 -5.15
N TRP A 30 1.81 5.63 -5.16
CA TRP A 30 1.23 5.06 -6.36
C TRP A 30 -0.08 5.78 -6.65
N ARG A 31 -0.22 6.29 -7.87
CA ARG A 31 -1.43 6.98 -8.33
C ARG A 31 -2.03 6.16 -9.45
N LEU A 32 -3.11 5.45 -9.14
CA LEU A 32 -3.83 4.63 -10.11
C LEU A 32 -5.06 5.40 -10.57
N ASN A 33 -5.06 5.73 -11.85
CA ASN A 33 -6.18 6.32 -12.55
C ASN A 33 -7.04 5.21 -13.18
N THR A 34 -8.02 5.65 -13.96
CA THR A 34 -8.98 4.82 -14.67
C THR A 34 -8.32 3.81 -15.60
N GLU A 35 -7.15 4.12 -16.15
CA GLU A 35 -6.41 3.24 -17.06
C GLU A 35 -5.80 2.02 -16.34
N GLN A 36 -5.62 2.09 -15.02
CA GLN A 36 -5.07 1.01 -14.20
C GLN A 36 -6.15 0.21 -13.45
N ALA A 37 -7.35 0.06 -14.04
CA ALA A 37 -8.47 -0.66 -13.44
C ALA A 37 -8.10 -2.08 -12.95
N ALA A 38 -7.35 -2.85 -13.74
CA ALA A 38 -6.90 -4.19 -13.36
C ALA A 38 -6.02 -4.19 -12.10
N MET A 39 -5.11 -3.23 -11.98
CA MET A 39 -4.26 -3.09 -10.79
C MET A 39 -5.06 -2.66 -9.56
N GLN A 40 -6.06 -1.79 -9.75
CA GLN A 40 -6.97 -1.41 -8.65
C GLN A 40 -7.75 -2.64 -8.12
N ILE A 41 -8.21 -3.52 -9.01
CA ILE A 41 -8.93 -4.76 -8.61
C ILE A 41 -8.02 -5.68 -7.80
N VAL A 42 -6.79 -5.95 -8.27
CA VAL A 42 -5.83 -6.81 -7.56
C VAL A 42 -5.52 -6.26 -6.16
N LEU A 43 -5.37 -4.95 -6.02
CA LEU A 43 -5.14 -4.32 -4.71
C LEU A 43 -6.35 -4.46 -3.78
N LEU A 44 -7.57 -4.24 -4.29
CA LEU A 44 -8.79 -4.37 -3.50
C LEU A 44 -8.96 -5.80 -2.98
N ASP A 45 -8.71 -6.81 -3.81
CA ASP A 45 -8.84 -8.21 -3.41
C ASP A 45 -7.86 -8.58 -2.30
N GLY A 46 -6.59 -8.21 -2.47
CA GLY A 46 -5.59 -8.44 -1.42
C GLY A 46 -5.90 -7.70 -0.11
N TRP A 47 -6.50 -6.50 -0.17
CA TRP A 47 -6.92 -5.78 1.03
C TRP A 47 -8.10 -6.42 1.74
N ILE A 48 -9.08 -6.95 0.99
CA ILE A 48 -10.21 -7.66 1.57
C ILE A 48 -9.76 -8.94 2.24
N GLU A 49 -8.89 -9.72 1.59
CA GLU A 49 -8.30 -10.93 2.19
C GLU A 49 -7.60 -10.59 3.52
N ALA A 50 -6.70 -9.61 3.52
CA ALA A 50 -5.98 -9.20 4.73
C ALA A 50 -6.90 -8.63 5.82
N ALA A 51 -7.94 -7.87 5.45
CA ALA A 51 -8.89 -7.32 6.41
C ALA A 51 -9.72 -8.43 7.07
N LEU A 52 -10.15 -9.43 6.31
CA LEU A 52 -10.90 -10.58 6.82
C LEU A 52 -10.06 -11.50 7.70
N GLU A 53 -8.76 -11.60 7.46
CA GLU A 53 -7.84 -12.29 8.37
C GLU A 53 -7.77 -11.63 9.76
N ILE A 54 -7.94 -10.30 9.82
CA ILE A 54 -7.84 -9.51 11.06
C ILE A 54 -9.20 -9.41 11.76
N ALA A 55 -10.27 -9.18 11.01
CA ALA A 55 -11.63 -8.95 11.53
C ALA A 55 -12.69 -9.71 10.69
N PRO A 56 -12.80 -11.04 10.87
CA PRO A 56 -13.78 -11.86 10.16
C PRO A 56 -15.23 -11.40 10.33
N GLU A 57 -15.57 -10.81 11.48
CA GLU A 57 -16.90 -10.28 11.78
C GLU A 57 -17.34 -9.13 10.86
N ALA A 58 -16.39 -8.43 10.24
CA ALA A 58 -16.66 -7.33 9.31
C ALA A 58 -17.05 -7.80 7.89
N ALA A 59 -17.16 -9.12 7.65
CA ALA A 59 -17.35 -9.68 6.32
C ALA A 59 -18.53 -9.10 5.54
N GLY A 60 -19.67 -8.86 6.20
CA GLY A 60 -20.84 -8.27 5.56
C GLY A 60 -20.58 -6.84 5.07
N GLU A 61 -19.99 -6.01 5.92
CA GLU A 61 -19.66 -4.61 5.60
C GLU A 61 -18.60 -4.51 4.51
N LEU A 62 -17.56 -5.35 4.61
CA LEU A 62 -16.48 -5.44 3.63
C LEU A 62 -16.97 -5.91 2.26
N ALA A 63 -17.91 -6.86 2.20
CA ALA A 63 -18.51 -7.31 0.96
C ALA A 63 -19.32 -6.19 0.27
N PHE A 64 -20.10 -5.43 1.03
CA PHE A 64 -20.83 -4.28 0.51
C PHE A 64 -19.88 -3.20 -0.02
N TRP A 65 -18.84 -2.88 0.75
CA TRP A 65 -17.82 -1.92 0.36
C TRP A 65 -17.08 -2.36 -0.91
N LEU A 66 -16.67 -3.63 -1.01
CA LEU A 66 -15.98 -4.17 -2.19
C LEU A 66 -16.84 -4.06 -3.44
N LYS A 67 -18.14 -4.41 -3.34
CA LYS A 67 -19.09 -4.28 -4.45
C LYS A 67 -19.17 -2.85 -4.96
N GLN A 68 -19.29 -1.87 -4.06
CA GLN A 68 -19.34 -0.45 -4.44
C GLN A 68 -18.05 0.01 -5.11
N ARG A 69 -16.89 -0.41 -4.58
CA ARG A 69 -15.58 -0.07 -5.14
C ARG A 69 -15.36 -0.65 -6.53
N ARG A 70 -15.74 -1.91 -6.74
CA ARG A 70 -15.68 -2.57 -8.06
C ARG A 70 -16.54 -1.85 -9.07
N HIS A 71 -17.76 -1.47 -8.71
CA HIS A 71 -18.64 -0.71 -9.57
C HIS A 71 -18.01 0.62 -10.02
N TRP A 72 -17.39 1.39 -9.12
CA TRP A 72 -16.69 2.63 -9.51
C TRP A 72 -15.47 2.39 -10.40
N ILE A 73 -14.77 1.27 -10.25
CA ILE A 73 -13.68 0.90 -11.16
C ILE A 73 -14.23 0.59 -12.55
N GLU A 74 -15.27 -0.23 -12.63
CA GLU A 74 -15.93 -0.63 -13.88
C GLU A 74 -16.51 0.57 -14.64
N CYS A 75 -17.09 1.54 -13.94
CA CYS A 75 -17.60 2.77 -14.53
C CYS A 75 -16.51 3.81 -14.86
N GLY A 76 -15.23 3.53 -14.62
CA GLY A 76 -14.16 4.50 -14.86
C GLY A 76 -14.25 5.74 -13.96
N GLN A 77 -14.75 5.58 -12.73
CA GLN A 77 -14.92 6.65 -11.76
C GLN A 77 -13.96 6.53 -10.56
N SER A 78 -13.24 5.41 -10.45
CA SER A 78 -12.29 5.18 -9.36
C SER A 78 -10.90 5.73 -9.66
N ARG A 79 -10.36 6.48 -8.70
CA ARG A 79 -8.95 6.86 -8.60
C ARG A 79 -8.43 6.43 -7.24
N LEU A 80 -7.26 5.80 -7.21
CA LEU A 80 -6.67 5.25 -6.00
C LEU A 80 -5.29 5.85 -5.78
N GLN A 81 -4.99 6.23 -4.54
CA GLN A 81 -3.65 6.60 -4.13
C GLN A 81 -3.20 5.65 -3.01
N VAL A 82 -2.07 4.97 -3.21
CA VAL A 82 -1.43 4.14 -2.17
C VAL A 82 -0.18 4.84 -1.69
N GLY A 83 -0.09 5.10 -0.39
CA GLY A 83 1.09 5.71 0.23
C GLY A 83 2.30 4.80 0.08
N HIS A 84 3.38 5.33 -0.47
CA HIS A 84 4.64 4.62 -0.64
C HIS A 84 5.81 5.59 -0.47
N TRP A 85 6.96 5.07 -0.05
CA TRP A 85 8.19 5.82 0.16
C TRP A 85 9.35 5.10 -0.48
N ASP A 86 10.17 5.83 -1.22
CA ASP A 86 11.42 5.33 -1.75
C ASP A 86 12.55 5.69 -0.81
N LEU A 87 13.41 4.71 -0.54
CA LEU A 87 14.65 4.88 0.21
C LEU A 87 15.82 4.61 -0.73
N TRP A 88 16.68 5.62 -0.89
CA TRP A 88 17.94 5.51 -1.59
C TRP A 88 19.09 5.60 -0.58
N ALA A 89 20.04 4.68 -0.64
CA ALA A 89 21.21 4.67 0.24
C ALA A 89 22.50 4.47 -0.55
N TRP A 90 23.55 5.19 -0.17
CA TRP A 90 24.86 5.11 -0.82
C TRP A 90 25.99 5.31 0.20
N LEU A 91 27.16 4.80 -0.13
CA LEU A 91 28.43 5.10 0.53
C LEU A 91 29.18 6.12 -0.32
N ASP A 92 30.07 6.88 0.30
CA ASP A 92 31.00 7.74 -0.43
C ASP A 92 32.05 6.92 -1.20
#